data_AF-A0A7Y0GGA9-F1
#
_entry.id   AF-A0A7Y0GGA9-F1
#
_cell.length_a   1.000
_cell.length_b   1.000
_cell.length_c   1.000
_cell.angle_alpha   90.00
_cell.angle_beta   90.00
_cell.angle_gamma   90.00
#
_symmetry.space_group_name_H-M   'P 1'
#
loop_
_entity.id
_entity.type
_entity.pdbx_description
1 polymer ?
#
loop_
_entity_poly.entity_id
_entity_poly.type
_entity_poly.pdbx_seq_one_letter_code
_entity_poly.pdbx_strand_id
1 'polypeptide(L)'
;MLNADLYSVDFFDLQLRFAAKVAELSGLPFTETVGSHTNIYVRLGMGPRLDHTNPDWLEYVSALATARNPTAWTYEVHRRRAHLPTGPEVAASVGCFSYAHFGPNRVRLHFHAGSHLLESPLSIANESLRRRELTTLLSQVATLGSDVQVVGASWLYNLSSYRRLFPEPYISSLVDVNYLDRRIDSAELLPVLSCCLA
;
A
#
# COMPACT_ATOMS: atom_id res chain seq x y z
N MET A 1 -16.77 -13.43 -9.86
CA MET A 1 -15.39 -13.88 -9.59
C MET A 1 -14.46 -12.81 -10.11
N LEU A 2 -13.86 -12.01 -9.23
CA LEU A 2 -12.75 -11.15 -9.64
C LEU A 2 -11.58 -12.10 -9.92
N ASN A 3 -11.08 -12.13 -11.16
CA ASN A 3 -9.78 -12.72 -11.44
C ASN A 3 -8.79 -11.99 -10.52
N ALA A 4 -8.18 -12.71 -9.59
CA ALA A 4 -7.03 -12.17 -8.90
C ALA A 4 -5.95 -11.96 -9.97
N ASP A 5 -5.67 -10.71 -10.31
CA ASP A 5 -4.62 -10.39 -11.27
C ASP A 5 -3.31 -11.00 -10.76
N LEU A 6 -2.84 -12.02 -11.47
CA LEU A 6 -1.57 -12.64 -11.14
C LEU A 6 -0.47 -11.62 -11.42
N TYR A 7 0.25 -11.23 -10.37
CA TYR A 7 1.52 -10.52 -10.52
C TYR A 7 2.46 -11.32 -11.42
N SER A 8 3.25 -10.62 -12.25
CA SER A 8 4.24 -11.26 -13.10
C SER A 8 5.39 -11.86 -12.28
N VAL A 9 6.13 -12.79 -12.88
CA VAL A 9 7.39 -13.31 -12.29
C VAL A 9 8.37 -12.17 -12.04
N ASP A 10 8.49 -11.23 -12.98
CA ASP A 10 9.39 -10.07 -12.90
C ASP A 10 9.06 -9.14 -11.72
N PHE A 11 7.79 -9.05 -11.34
CA PHE A 11 7.39 -8.29 -10.15
C PHE A 11 8.02 -8.88 -8.87
N PHE A 12 8.01 -10.21 -8.72
CA PHE A 12 8.62 -10.87 -7.56
C PHE A 12 10.14 -10.84 -7.63
N ASP A 13 10.72 -11.01 -8.82
CA ASP A 13 12.16 -10.89 -9.03
C ASP A 13 12.68 -9.51 -8.57
N LEU A 14 12.02 -8.44 -8.99
CA LEU A 14 12.38 -7.07 -8.59
C LEU A 14 12.34 -6.90 -7.07
N GLN A 15 11.28 -7.38 -6.41
CA GLN A 15 11.13 -7.28 -4.95
C GLN A 15 12.24 -8.05 -4.22
N LEU A 16 12.59 -9.26 -4.66
CA LEU A 16 13.64 -10.06 -4.05
C LEU A 16 15.02 -9.44 -4.28
N ARG A 17 15.30 -8.90 -5.47
CA ARG A 17 16.56 -8.16 -5.73
C ARG A 17 16.67 -6.92 -4.85
N PHE A 18 15.58 -6.19 -4.68
CA PHE A 18 15.53 -5.05 -3.78
C PHE A 18 15.83 -5.47 -2.33
N ALA A 19 15.17 -6.51 -1.82
CA ALA A 19 15.41 -7.04 -0.48
C ALA A 19 16.86 -7.50 -0.29
N ALA A 20 17.45 -8.15 -1.31
CA ALA A 20 18.85 -8.57 -1.28
C ALA A 20 19.79 -7.36 -1.19
N LYS A 21 19.52 -6.29 -1.95
CA LYS A 21 20.33 -5.06 -1.86
C LYS A 21 20.21 -4.37 -0.50
N VAL A 22 19.01 -4.35 0.09
CA VAL A 22 18.80 -3.85 1.44
C VAL A 22 19.58 -4.68 2.46
N ALA A 23 19.56 -6.01 2.35
CA ALA A 23 20.30 -6.91 3.24
C ALA A 23 21.81 -6.64 3.18
N GLU A 24 22.35 -6.50 1.97
CA GLU A 24 23.77 -6.14 1.76
C GLU A 24 24.14 -4.81 2.42
N LEU A 25 23.32 -3.77 2.27
CA LEU A 25 23.61 -2.42 2.77
C LEU A 25 23.39 -2.27 4.28
N SER A 26 22.46 -3.02 4.86
CA SER A 26 22.07 -2.90 6.27
C SER A 26 22.71 -3.95 7.18
N GLY A 27 23.25 -5.03 6.61
CA GLY A 27 23.73 -6.20 7.36
C GLY A 27 22.60 -7.08 7.93
N LEU A 28 21.33 -6.78 7.64
CA LEU A 28 20.20 -7.59 8.08
C LEU A 28 20.10 -8.90 7.27
N PRO A 29 19.53 -9.98 7.85
CA PRO A 29 19.26 -11.22 7.12
C PRO A 29 18.34 -11.01 5.91
N PHE A 30 18.63 -11.68 4.80
CA PHE A 30 17.82 -11.58 3.57
C PHE A 30 16.33 -11.89 3.79
N THR A 31 16.00 -12.93 4.56
CA THR A 31 14.60 -13.28 4.85
C THR A 31 13.89 -12.22 5.69
N GLU A 32 14.62 -11.53 6.57
CA GLU A 32 14.11 -10.41 7.35
C GLU A 32 13.82 -9.21 6.44
N THR A 33 14.73 -8.88 5.51
CA THR A 33 14.51 -7.77 4.57
C THR A 33 13.40 -8.06 3.57
N VAL A 34 13.20 -9.32 3.17
CA VAL A 34 12.07 -9.73 2.32
C VAL A 34 10.73 -9.40 3.00
N GLY A 35 10.57 -9.71 4.29
CA GLY A 35 9.34 -9.35 5.01
C GLY A 35 9.21 -7.86 5.31
N SER A 36 10.30 -7.24 5.76
CA SER A 36 10.25 -5.88 6.29
C SER A 36 10.31 -4.79 5.22
N HIS A 37 10.94 -5.03 4.07
CA HIS A 37 11.19 -3.99 3.06
C HIS A 37 10.44 -4.22 1.75
N THR A 38 9.69 -5.31 1.63
CA THR A 38 8.89 -5.59 0.43
C THR A 38 7.42 -5.81 0.78
N ASN A 39 6.59 -5.89 -0.24
CA ASN A 39 5.18 -6.24 -0.08
C ASN A 39 4.91 -7.75 -0.22
N ILE A 40 5.94 -8.60 -0.22
CA ILE A 40 5.79 -10.05 -0.49
C ILE A 40 4.80 -10.69 0.49
N TYR A 41 4.89 -10.43 1.79
CA TYR A 41 3.94 -10.97 2.79
C TYR A 41 2.47 -10.72 2.41
N VAL A 42 2.15 -9.48 2.04
CA VAL A 42 0.79 -9.08 1.65
C VAL A 42 0.40 -9.69 0.31
N ARG A 43 1.32 -9.72 -0.66
CA ARG A 43 1.08 -10.27 -2.01
C ARG A 43 0.93 -11.79 -2.02
N LEU A 44 1.51 -12.48 -1.05
CA LEU A 44 1.26 -13.90 -0.84
C LEU A 44 -0.03 -14.16 -0.03
N GLY A 45 -0.81 -13.14 0.32
CA GLY A 45 -2.08 -13.33 1.03
C GLY A 45 -1.90 -13.88 2.45
N MET A 46 -0.85 -13.45 3.15
CA MET A 46 -0.60 -13.83 4.56
C MET A 46 -1.18 -12.83 5.55
N GLY A 47 -1.85 -11.79 5.06
CA GLY A 47 -2.51 -10.77 5.86
C GLY A 47 -2.10 -9.34 5.49
N PRO A 48 -2.69 -8.33 6.13
CA PRO A 48 -2.49 -6.92 5.78
C PRO A 48 -1.19 -6.32 6.34
N ARG A 49 -0.56 -6.98 7.32
CA ARG A 49 0.70 -6.56 7.95
C ARG A 49 1.54 -7.79 8.26
N LEU A 50 2.86 -7.63 8.13
CA LEU A 50 3.83 -8.66 8.48
C LEU A 50 3.63 -9.10 9.93
N ASP A 51 3.35 -10.38 10.12
CA ASP A 51 3.40 -11.06 11.40
C ASP A 51 4.51 -12.11 11.34
N HIS A 52 5.56 -11.90 12.12
CA HIS A 52 6.71 -12.80 12.18
C HIS A 52 6.37 -14.16 12.80
N THR A 53 5.22 -14.29 13.45
CA THR A 53 4.74 -15.53 14.05
C THR A 53 3.77 -16.30 13.14
N ASN A 54 3.41 -15.74 11.98
CA ASN A 54 2.52 -16.40 11.04
C ASN A 54 3.17 -17.69 10.49
N PRO A 55 2.53 -18.87 10.66
CA PRO A 55 3.11 -20.15 10.24
C PRO A 55 3.35 -20.23 8.73
N ASP A 56 2.47 -19.68 7.89
CA ASP A 56 2.63 -19.63 6.44
C ASP A 56 3.86 -18.80 6.04
N TRP A 57 4.09 -17.71 6.78
CA TRP A 57 5.25 -16.84 6.56
C TRP A 57 6.55 -17.54 6.95
N LEU A 58 6.57 -18.19 8.11
CA LEU A 58 7.72 -18.96 8.60
C LEU A 58 8.09 -20.09 7.64
N GLU A 59 7.10 -20.83 7.13
CA GLU A 59 7.31 -21.86 6.10
C GLU A 59 7.89 -21.25 4.82
N TYR A 60 7.30 -20.15 4.34
CA TYR A 60 7.76 -19.47 3.13
C TYR A 60 9.21 -19.02 3.24
N VAL A 61 9.60 -18.32 4.31
CA VAL A 61 10.98 -17.80 4.45
C VAL A 61 11.99 -18.91 4.68
N SER A 62 11.62 -20.00 5.36
CA SER A 62 12.48 -21.18 5.52
C SER A 62 12.76 -21.84 4.17
N ALA A 63 11.74 -22.01 3.33
CA ALA A 63 11.91 -22.54 1.98
C ALA A 63 12.67 -21.57 1.07
N LEU A 64 12.41 -20.26 1.17
CA LEU A 64 13.09 -19.24 0.40
C LEU A 64 14.60 -19.23 0.65
N ALA A 65 15.03 -19.40 1.91
CA ALA A 65 16.44 -19.40 2.30
C ALA A 65 17.28 -20.50 1.65
N THR A 66 16.63 -21.59 1.19
CA THR A 66 17.30 -22.75 0.59
C THR A 66 16.94 -22.94 -0.89
N ALA A 67 16.09 -22.07 -1.44
CA ALA A 67 15.60 -22.19 -2.81
C ALA A 67 16.72 -21.92 -3.82
N ARG A 68 16.95 -22.87 -4.73
CA ARG A 68 17.88 -22.68 -5.88
C ARG A 68 17.44 -21.54 -6.80
N ASN A 69 16.14 -21.29 -6.90
CA ASN A 69 15.57 -20.17 -7.64
C ASN A 69 14.50 -19.48 -6.77
N PRO A 70 14.91 -18.48 -5.96
CA PRO A 70 14.01 -17.75 -5.04
C PRO A 70 12.82 -17.08 -5.74
N THR A 71 13.04 -16.53 -6.94
CA THR A 71 12.01 -15.90 -7.77
C THR A 71 10.95 -16.90 -8.20
N ALA A 72 11.36 -18.02 -8.80
CA ALA A 72 10.42 -19.05 -9.25
C ALA A 72 9.66 -19.68 -8.08
N TRP A 73 10.34 -19.89 -6.94
CA TRP A 73 9.70 -20.37 -5.71
C TRP A 73 8.61 -19.40 -5.22
N THR A 74 8.95 -18.11 -5.11
CA THR A 74 8.00 -17.09 -4.64
C THR A 74 6.81 -16.95 -5.58
N TYR A 75 7.03 -17.00 -6.89
CA TYR A 75 5.95 -16.96 -7.87
C TYR A 75 5.03 -18.19 -7.79
N GLU A 76 5.58 -19.39 -7.54
CA GLU A 76 4.77 -20.59 -7.34
C GLU A 76 3.88 -20.48 -6.09
N VAL A 77 4.44 -19.96 -4.99
CA VAL A 77 3.66 -19.70 -3.76
C VAL A 77 2.55 -18.68 -4.03
N HIS A 78 2.85 -17.59 -4.75
CA HIS A 78 1.85 -16.62 -5.19
C HIS A 78 0.74 -17.28 -6.00
N ARG A 79 1.09 -18.09 -7.00
CA ARG A 79 0.11 -18.74 -7.87
C ARG A 79 -0.83 -19.67 -7.08
N ARG A 80 -0.32 -20.40 -6.09
CA ARG A 80 -1.13 -21.26 -5.20
C ARG A 80 -2.07 -20.46 -4.31
N ARG A 81 -1.64 -19.27 -3.89
CA ARG A 81 -2.35 -18.40 -2.95
C ARG A 81 -3.12 -17.27 -3.62
N ALA A 82 -3.16 -17.21 -4.95
CA ALA A 82 -3.80 -16.14 -5.71
C ALA A 82 -5.30 -15.98 -5.42
N HIS A 83 -5.97 -17.03 -4.95
CA HIS A 83 -7.37 -16.98 -4.56
C HIS A 83 -7.61 -16.31 -3.19
N LEU A 84 -6.56 -16.12 -2.40
CA LEU A 84 -6.65 -15.47 -1.09
C LEU A 84 -6.68 -13.94 -1.29
N PRO A 85 -7.48 -13.21 -0.49
CA PRO A 85 -7.51 -11.76 -0.55
C PRO A 85 -6.13 -11.19 -0.20
N THR A 86 -5.66 -10.26 -1.02
CA THR A 86 -4.41 -9.54 -0.77
C THR A 86 -4.71 -8.08 -0.42
N GLY A 87 -4.37 -7.69 0.81
CA GLY A 87 -4.60 -6.33 1.31
C GLY A 87 -6.00 -6.08 1.89
N PRO A 88 -6.27 -4.85 2.34
CA PRO A 88 -7.54 -4.49 2.95
C PRO A 88 -8.68 -4.44 1.92
N GLU A 89 -9.88 -4.80 2.35
CA GLU A 89 -11.09 -4.73 1.52
C GLU A 89 -11.44 -3.28 1.19
N VAL A 90 -11.61 -3.00 -0.10
CA VAL A 90 -12.00 -1.67 -0.58
C VAL A 90 -13.47 -1.43 -0.24
N ALA A 91 -13.73 -0.42 0.58
CA ALA A 91 -15.07 -0.06 1.01
C ALA A 91 -15.83 0.73 -0.07
N ALA A 92 -15.15 1.67 -0.73
CA ALA A 92 -15.70 2.40 -1.87
C ALA A 92 -14.61 2.93 -2.80
N SER A 93 -14.99 3.19 -4.05
CA SER A 93 -14.13 3.75 -5.08
C SER A 93 -14.86 4.82 -5.88
N VAL A 94 -14.15 5.90 -6.23
CA VAL A 94 -14.58 6.96 -7.13
C VAL A 94 -13.42 7.26 -8.08
N GLY A 95 -13.58 6.88 -9.35
CA GLY A 95 -12.55 7.08 -10.38
C GLY A 95 -11.21 6.45 -9.98
N CYS A 96 -10.16 7.27 -9.87
CA CYS A 96 -8.81 6.80 -9.50
C CYS A 96 -8.59 6.67 -7.99
N PHE A 97 -9.56 7.00 -7.15
CA PHE A 97 -9.44 6.97 -5.70
C PHE A 97 -10.34 5.92 -5.08
N SER A 98 -9.87 5.33 -3.99
CA SER A 98 -10.67 4.43 -3.16
C SER A 98 -10.29 4.57 -1.69
N TYR A 99 -11.13 4.07 -0.80
CA TYR A 99 -10.75 3.91 0.61
C TYR A 99 -11.08 2.53 1.14
N ALA A 100 -10.33 2.13 2.16
CA ALA A 100 -10.56 0.92 2.94
C ALA A 100 -10.59 1.25 4.43
N HIS A 101 -11.35 0.51 5.22
CA HIS A 101 -11.35 0.66 6.68
C HIS A 101 -9.98 0.29 7.26
N PHE A 102 -9.54 1.05 8.26
CA PHE A 102 -8.24 0.88 8.91
C PHE A 102 -8.37 1.04 10.42
N GLY A 103 -8.91 0.01 11.08
CA GLY A 103 -9.32 0.11 12.48
C GLY A 103 -10.69 0.79 12.64
N PRO A 104 -11.09 1.13 13.87
CA PRO A 104 -12.47 1.54 14.16
C PRO A 104 -12.85 2.89 13.53
N ASN A 105 -11.99 3.91 13.64
CA ASN A 105 -12.32 5.29 13.28
C ASN A 105 -11.36 5.87 12.22
N ARG A 106 -10.78 5.02 11.38
CA ARG A 106 -9.88 5.50 10.32
C ARG A 106 -10.16 4.80 9.01
N VAL A 107 -9.97 5.54 7.94
CA VAL A 107 -9.99 5.02 6.57
C VAL A 107 -8.67 5.34 5.90
N ARG A 108 -8.17 4.40 5.10
CA ARG A 108 -6.94 4.61 4.32
C ARG A 108 -7.31 5.00 2.90
N LEU A 109 -6.78 6.13 2.44
CA LEU A 109 -6.91 6.57 1.05
C LEU A 109 -5.95 5.78 0.14
N HIS A 110 -6.48 5.33 -0.99
CA HIS A 110 -5.74 4.63 -2.04
C HIS A 110 -5.90 5.37 -3.37
N PHE A 111 -4.86 5.30 -4.19
CA PHE A 111 -4.86 5.79 -5.57
C PHE A 111 -4.47 4.67 -6.51
N HIS A 112 -5.25 4.51 -7.57
CA HIS A 112 -5.04 3.52 -8.61
C HIS A 112 -5.07 4.22 -9.97
N ALA A 113 -3.96 4.10 -10.71
CA ALA A 113 -3.94 4.47 -12.11
C ALA A 113 -4.82 3.46 -12.86
N GLY A 114 -6.03 3.85 -13.22
CA GLY A 114 -6.92 3.00 -14.02
C GLY A 114 -6.21 2.53 -15.30
N SER A 115 -6.51 1.30 -15.73
CA SER A 115 -5.75 0.55 -16.74
C SER A 115 -5.88 1.04 -18.18
N HIS A 116 -6.62 2.12 -18.47
CA HIS A 116 -7.01 2.48 -19.83
C HIS A 116 -6.91 3.97 -20.19
N LEU A 117 -6.07 4.74 -19.49
CA LEU A 117 -5.88 6.15 -19.85
C LEU A 117 -4.73 6.30 -20.85
N LEU A 118 -5.01 6.91 -22.00
CA LEU A 118 -4.02 7.33 -23.00
C LEU A 118 -3.03 8.37 -22.43
N GLU A 119 -3.46 9.09 -21.40
CA GLU A 119 -2.66 10.07 -20.66
C GLU A 119 -2.53 9.65 -19.19
N SER A 120 -1.44 10.08 -18.55
CA SER A 120 -1.25 9.83 -17.12
C SER A 120 -2.46 10.32 -16.31
N PRO A 121 -2.99 9.51 -15.37
CA PRO A 121 -4.06 9.95 -14.48
C PRO A 121 -3.67 11.17 -13.63
N LEU A 122 -2.36 11.42 -13.47
CA LEU A 122 -1.77 12.58 -12.77
C LEU A 122 -1.26 13.67 -13.74
N SER A 123 -1.66 13.65 -15.01
CA SER A 123 -1.38 14.74 -15.96
C SER A 123 -2.08 16.04 -15.53
N ILE A 124 -1.57 17.20 -15.97
CA ILE A 124 -2.20 18.49 -15.68
C ILE A 124 -3.63 18.56 -16.25
N ALA A 125 -3.86 17.96 -17.42
CA ALA A 125 -5.17 17.88 -18.07
C ALA A 125 -6.21 17.15 -17.21
N ASN A 126 -5.77 16.19 -16.39
CA ASN A 126 -6.64 15.41 -15.51
C ASN A 126 -6.84 16.01 -14.12
N GLU A 127 -6.16 17.11 -13.76
CA GLU A 127 -6.19 17.65 -12.38
C GLU A 127 -7.61 17.93 -11.89
N SER A 128 -8.39 18.70 -12.65
CA SER A 128 -9.75 19.08 -12.25
C SER A 128 -10.67 17.86 -12.09
N LEU A 129 -10.47 16.83 -12.91
CA LEU A 129 -11.21 15.58 -12.78
C LEU A 129 -10.81 14.81 -11.52
N ARG A 130 -9.51 14.67 -11.26
CA ARG A 130 -9.00 13.99 -10.06
C ARG A 130 -9.42 14.69 -8.77
N ARG A 131 -9.44 16.03 -8.74
CA ARG A 131 -9.95 16.78 -7.59
C ARG A 131 -11.43 16.49 -7.33
N ARG A 132 -12.28 16.45 -8.36
CA ARG A 132 -13.71 16.12 -8.21
C ARG A 132 -13.93 14.68 -7.70
N GLU A 133 -13.16 13.73 -8.19
CA GLU A 133 -13.21 12.34 -7.72
C GLU A 133 -12.83 12.25 -6.24
N LEU A 134 -11.72 12.89 -5.85
CA LEU A 134 -11.26 12.93 -4.47
C LEU A 134 -12.27 13.63 -3.56
N THR A 135 -12.83 14.78 -3.96
CA THR A 135 -13.87 15.47 -3.20
C THR A 135 -15.10 14.59 -3.01
N THR A 136 -15.58 13.93 -4.07
CA THR A 136 -16.72 13.02 -3.99
C THR A 136 -16.46 11.88 -3.01
N LEU A 137 -15.27 11.26 -3.07
CA LEU A 137 -14.90 10.19 -2.16
C LEU A 137 -14.83 10.68 -0.70
N LEU A 138 -14.22 11.85 -0.46
CA LEU A 138 -14.12 12.42 0.88
C LEU A 138 -15.49 12.82 1.45
N SER A 139 -16.41 13.30 0.60
CA SER A 139 -17.80 13.54 1.01
C SER A 139 -18.50 12.26 1.45
N GLN A 140 -18.22 11.12 0.81
CA GLN A 140 -18.74 9.82 1.26
C GLN A 140 -18.12 9.38 2.58
N VAL A 141 -16.81 9.60 2.78
CA VAL A 141 -16.17 9.29 4.08
C VAL A 141 -16.76 10.14 5.19
N ALA A 142 -17.06 11.42 4.93
CA ALA A 142 -17.65 12.31 5.93
C ALA A 142 -19.02 11.83 6.44
N THR A 143 -19.76 11.02 5.66
CA THR A 143 -21.03 10.45 6.13
C THR A 143 -20.85 9.27 7.10
N LEU A 144 -19.62 8.77 7.27
CA LEU A 144 -19.32 7.68 8.22
C LEU A 144 -19.24 8.16 9.68
N GLY A 145 -18.99 9.45 9.90
CA GLY A 145 -18.85 10.03 11.23
C GLY A 145 -17.85 11.19 11.26
N SER A 146 -18.04 12.15 12.17
CA SER A 146 -17.14 13.30 12.33
C SER A 146 -15.81 12.96 12.99
N ASP A 147 -15.71 11.79 13.63
CA ASP A 147 -14.52 11.25 14.27
C ASP A 147 -13.66 10.37 13.33
N VAL A 148 -14.15 10.10 12.12
CA VAL A 148 -13.43 9.29 11.13
C VAL A 148 -12.26 10.08 10.55
N GLN A 149 -11.05 9.53 10.71
CA GLN A 149 -9.83 10.11 10.18
C GLN A 149 -9.45 9.49 8.84
N VAL A 150 -9.19 10.32 7.83
CA VAL A 150 -8.60 9.88 6.57
C VAL A 150 -7.09 9.86 6.70
N VAL A 151 -6.51 8.69 6.47
CA VAL A 151 -5.08 8.43 6.55
C VAL A 151 -4.52 8.28 5.13
N GLY A 152 -3.54 9.13 4.81
CA GLY A 152 -2.73 9.02 3.60
C GLY A 152 -1.41 8.34 3.89
N ALA A 153 -1.11 7.23 3.20
CA ALA A 153 0.19 6.57 3.27
C ALA A 153 0.55 6.06 1.86
N SER A 154 1.02 7.00 1.03
CA SER A 154 1.34 6.78 -0.38
C SER A 154 2.69 7.39 -0.73
N TRP A 155 3.53 6.64 -1.43
CA TRP A 155 4.79 7.17 -1.99
C TRP A 155 4.57 8.31 -2.98
N LEU A 156 3.36 8.41 -3.54
CA LEU A 156 2.99 9.45 -4.50
C LEU A 156 3.05 10.85 -3.89
N TYR A 157 3.05 11.01 -2.57
CA TYR A 157 3.26 12.33 -1.93
C TYR A 157 4.63 12.95 -2.22
N ASN A 158 5.57 12.18 -2.78
CA ASN A 158 6.83 12.72 -3.31
C ASN A 158 6.68 13.38 -4.69
N LEU A 159 5.54 13.21 -5.36
CA LEU A 159 5.27 13.77 -6.68
C LEU A 159 4.46 15.06 -6.55
N SER A 160 4.97 16.16 -7.10
CA SER A 160 4.23 17.43 -7.17
C SER A 160 2.86 17.27 -7.84
N SER A 161 2.77 16.35 -8.81
CA SER A 161 1.55 16.05 -9.53
C SER A 161 0.45 15.39 -8.71
N TYR A 162 0.81 14.64 -7.68
CA TYR A 162 -0.14 14.08 -6.73
C TYR A 162 -0.44 15.06 -5.60
N ARG A 163 0.59 15.73 -5.06
CA ARG A 163 0.45 16.71 -3.98
C ARG A 163 -0.52 17.82 -4.33
N ARG A 164 -0.48 18.33 -5.57
CA ARG A 164 -1.35 19.41 -6.00
C ARG A 164 -2.84 19.06 -5.87
N LEU A 165 -3.23 17.78 -5.88
CA LEU A 165 -4.63 17.37 -5.76
C LEU A 165 -5.25 17.68 -4.40
N PHE A 166 -4.42 17.90 -3.37
CA PHE A 166 -4.87 18.12 -2.01
C PHE A 166 -4.77 19.60 -1.60
N PRO A 167 -5.54 20.03 -0.59
CA PRO A 167 -5.38 21.35 0.01
C PRO A 167 -4.00 21.51 0.69
N GLU A 168 -3.47 22.73 0.68
CA GLU A 168 -2.17 23.03 1.29
C GLU A 168 -2.08 22.66 2.78
N PRO A 169 -3.11 22.89 3.63
CA PRO A 169 -3.05 22.47 5.03
C PRO A 169 -2.85 20.96 5.22
N TYR A 170 -3.38 20.14 4.30
CA TYR A 170 -3.16 18.69 4.34
C TYR A 170 -1.74 18.32 3.93
N ILE A 171 -1.23 18.95 2.87
CA ILE A 171 0.13 18.70 2.40
C ILE A 171 1.17 19.12 3.45
N SER A 172 0.91 20.24 4.13
CA SER A 172 1.74 20.74 5.23
C SER A 172 1.69 19.87 6.49
N SER A 173 0.65 19.04 6.67
CA SER A 173 0.56 18.14 7.84
C SER A 173 1.26 16.80 7.64
N LEU A 174 1.69 16.48 6.42
CA LEU A 174 2.38 15.23 6.11
C LEU A 174 3.64 15.07 6.97
N VAL A 175 3.73 13.95 7.67
CA VAL A 175 4.92 13.54 8.42
C VAL A 175 5.62 12.39 7.71
N ASP A 176 6.95 12.37 7.76
CA ASP A 176 7.73 11.26 7.23
C ASP A 176 7.47 10.01 8.07
N VAL A 177 7.17 8.91 7.40
CA VAL A 177 7.04 7.60 8.05
C VAL A 177 8.45 7.05 8.24
N ASN A 178 8.98 7.15 9.45
CA ASN A 178 10.30 6.62 9.76
C ASN A 178 10.24 5.09 9.81
N TYR A 179 10.71 4.42 8.75
CA TYR A 179 10.60 2.96 8.58
C TYR A 179 11.39 2.14 9.60
N LEU A 180 12.37 2.75 10.28
CA LEU A 180 13.28 2.08 11.21
C LEU A 180 12.69 1.89 12.62
N ASP A 181 11.60 2.58 12.97
CA ASP A 181 11.00 2.47 14.30
C ASP A 181 9.75 1.58 14.28
N ARG A 182 9.97 0.27 14.08
CA ARG A 182 8.89 -0.75 14.14
C ARG A 182 8.55 -1.15 15.58
N ARG A 183 8.46 -0.17 16.48
CA ARG A 183 7.72 -0.26 17.75
C ARG A 183 6.68 0.85 17.89
N ILE A 184 6.24 1.46 16.80
CA ILE A 184 5.19 2.48 16.88
C ILE A 184 3.82 1.79 16.85
N ASP A 185 3.24 1.66 18.04
CA ASP A 185 1.79 1.57 18.22
C ASP A 185 1.12 2.58 17.30
N SER A 186 0.19 2.11 16.48
CA SER A 186 -0.37 2.82 15.34
C SER A 186 -1.23 4.05 15.70
N ALA A 187 -1.09 4.64 16.88
CA ALA A 187 -1.83 5.81 17.31
C ALA A 187 -1.19 7.15 16.85
N GLU A 188 0.14 7.27 16.73
CA GLU A 188 0.76 8.59 16.91
C GLU A 188 1.37 9.34 15.72
N LEU A 189 1.56 8.78 14.53
CA LEU A 189 2.26 9.55 13.47
C LEU A 189 1.67 9.39 12.07
N LEU A 190 0.42 9.81 11.88
CA LEU A 190 -0.16 9.99 10.55
C LEU A 190 -0.93 11.31 10.44
N PRO A 191 -0.78 12.06 9.34
CA PRO A 191 -1.50 13.31 9.11
C PRO A 191 -3.00 13.07 9.09
N VAL A 192 -3.72 13.78 9.95
CA VAL A 192 -5.19 13.77 10.01
C VAL A 192 -5.71 14.83 9.04
N LEU A 193 -6.55 14.44 8.08
CA LEU A 193 -7.47 15.38 7.44
C LEU A 193 -8.52 15.76 8.47
N SER A 194 -8.32 16.88 9.17
CA SER A 194 -9.43 17.55 9.84
C SER A 194 -10.24 18.25 8.74
N CYS A 195 -11.51 17.88 8.63
CA CYS A 195 -12.42 18.40 7.62
C CYS A 195 -12.68 19.90 7.89
N CYS A 196 -11.85 20.78 7.33
CA CYS A 196 -12.20 22.19 7.16
C CYS A 196 -12.72 22.38 5.74
N LEU A 197 -13.96 21.96 5.51
CA LEU A 197 -14.76 22.45 4.40
C LEU A 197 -15.43 23.75 4.87
N ALA A 198 -14.92 24.87 4.39
CA ALA A 198 -15.65 26.13 4.27
C ALA A 198 -15.79 26.44 2.77
#